data_AF-A0A1C5FTU6-F1
#
_entry.id   AF-A0A1C5FTU6-F1
#
_cell.length_a   1.000
_cell.length_b   1.000
_cell.length_c   1.000
_cell.angle_alpha   90.00
_cell.angle_beta   90.00
_cell.angle_gamma   90.00
#
_symmetry.space_group_name_H-M   'P 1'
#
loop_
_entity.id
_entity.type
_entity.pdbx_description
1 polymer ?
#
loop_
_entity_poly.entity_id
_entity_poly.type
_entity_poly.pdbx_seq_one_letter_code
_entity_poly.pdbx_strand_id
1 'polypeptide(L)'
;MDGQDGDGHPALTTEEIGELTRVFPPGSSAVALLRRAGFPTEHIPAATTAAEFWSAVAGAVAAGRVADGRLRVLAAACATYPHNEVFRAAVREPGGGGVRRVLVTGAAPG
;
A
#
# COMPACT_ATOMS: atom_id res chain seq x y z
N MET A 1 -20.75 -18.12 -17.19
CA MET A 1 -21.00 -17.09 -16.16
C MET A 1 -19.64 -16.62 -15.71
N ASP A 2 -19.02 -15.86 -16.60
CA ASP A 2 -17.69 -15.30 -16.51
C ASP A 2 -17.81 -14.07 -15.60
N GLY A 3 -17.84 -14.36 -14.31
CA GLY A 3 -18.20 -13.43 -13.25
C GLY A 3 -16.94 -12.90 -12.57
N GLN A 4 -16.38 -11.86 -13.19
CA GLN A 4 -15.44 -10.92 -12.59
C GLN A 4 -14.10 -11.53 -12.18
N ASP A 5 -13.09 -11.29 -13.00
CA ASP A 5 -11.74 -10.93 -12.55
C ASP A 5 -11.87 -9.83 -11.49
N GLY A 6 -12.18 -10.22 -10.25
CA GLY A 6 -11.81 -9.47 -9.08
C GLY A 6 -10.30 -9.57 -9.00
N ASP A 7 -9.60 -8.85 -9.89
CA ASP A 7 -8.26 -8.34 -9.61
C ASP A 7 -8.44 -7.41 -8.41
N GLY A 8 -8.66 -8.02 -7.25
CA GLY A 8 -8.88 -7.37 -5.99
C GLY A 8 -7.57 -6.66 -5.75
N HIS A 9 -7.51 -5.40 -6.15
CA HIS A 9 -6.37 -4.55 -5.92
C HIS A 9 -6.01 -4.74 -4.45
N PRO A 10 -4.84 -5.34 -4.17
CA PRO A 10 -4.59 -5.88 -2.85
C PRO A 10 -4.72 -4.74 -1.86
N ALA A 11 -5.66 -4.88 -0.93
CA ALA A 11 -5.79 -3.96 0.18
C ALA A 11 -4.49 -3.97 1.00
N LEU A 12 -4.27 -2.95 1.82
CA LEU A 12 -3.19 -2.98 2.80
C LEU A 12 -3.38 -4.21 3.71
N THR A 13 -2.32 -5.00 3.86
CA THR A 13 -2.29 -6.17 4.74
C THR A 13 -2.19 -5.75 6.20
N THR A 14 -2.54 -6.65 7.12
CA THR A 14 -2.46 -6.40 8.57
C THR A 14 -1.04 -6.02 9.02
N GLU A 15 -0.01 -6.61 8.41
CA GLU A 15 1.39 -6.29 8.72
C GLU A 15 1.77 -4.87 8.28
N GLU A 16 1.39 -4.49 7.06
CA GLU A 16 1.58 -3.14 6.53
C GLU A 16 0.84 -2.09 7.35
N ILE A 17 -0.41 -2.39 7.73
CA ILE A 17 -1.21 -1.55 8.63
C ILE A 17 -0.49 -1.42 9.98
N GLY A 18 -0.01 -2.52 10.56
CA GLY A 18 0.73 -2.50 11.82
C GLY A 18 1.93 -1.56 11.76
N GLU A 19 2.78 -1.66 10.75
CA GLU A 19 3.93 -0.77 10.60
C GLU A 19 3.53 0.68 10.34
N LEU A 20 2.51 0.92 9.50
CA LEU A 20 1.96 2.26 9.29
C LEU A 20 1.45 2.86 10.60
N THR A 21 0.78 2.10 11.46
CA THR A 21 0.33 2.59 12.77
C THR A 21 1.48 2.93 13.70
N ARG A 22 2.60 2.20 13.57
CA ARG A 22 3.79 2.34 14.41
C ARG A 22 4.61 3.57 14.04
N VAL A 23 4.77 3.85 12.75
CA VAL A 23 5.60 4.97 12.26
C VAL A 23 4.80 6.23 11.94
N PHE A 24 3.51 6.10 11.63
CA PHE A 24 2.62 7.23 11.34
C PHE A 24 1.44 7.27 12.33
N PRO A 25 1.60 8.01 13.44
CA PRO A 25 0.48 8.28 14.34
C PRO A 25 -0.63 9.06 13.62
N PRO A 26 -1.89 8.98 14.11
CA PRO A 26 -3.01 9.67 13.48
C PRO A 26 -2.82 11.18 13.60
N GLY A 27 -3.12 11.92 12.53
CA GLY A 27 -3.00 13.38 12.50
C GLY A 27 -2.25 13.89 11.26
N SER A 28 -1.61 15.05 11.38
CA SER A 28 -1.03 15.79 10.25
C SER A 28 -0.03 14.98 9.41
N SER A 29 0.78 14.11 10.04
CA SER A 29 1.75 13.27 9.32
C SER A 29 1.08 12.21 8.47
N ALA A 30 0.06 11.53 8.99
CA ALA A 30 -0.70 10.53 8.23
C ALA A 30 -1.49 11.19 7.08
N VAL A 31 -2.10 12.35 7.33
CA VAL A 31 -2.78 13.15 6.29
C VAL A 31 -1.81 13.60 5.20
N ALA A 32 -0.62 14.08 5.56
CA ALA A 32 0.40 14.48 4.60
C ALA A 32 0.88 13.29 3.76
N LEU A 33 1.02 12.11 4.36
CA LEU A 33 1.34 10.88 3.63
C LEU A 33 0.27 10.53 2.61
N LEU A 34 -1.00 10.50 3.02
CA LEU A 34 -2.12 10.21 2.14
C LEU A 34 -2.20 11.19 0.96
N ARG A 35 -2.01 12.49 1.23
CA ARG A 35 -1.94 13.50 0.17
C ARG A 35 -0.82 13.24 -0.83
N ARG A 36 0.37 12.85 -0.36
CA ARG A 36 1.50 12.46 -1.24
C ARG A 36 1.20 11.20 -2.03
N ALA A 37 0.46 10.25 -1.45
CA ALA A 37 -0.04 9.06 -2.12
C ALA A 37 -1.18 9.36 -3.12
N GLY A 38 -1.66 10.61 -3.20
CA GLY A 38 -2.74 11.02 -4.10
C GLY A 38 -4.13 10.68 -3.58
N PHE A 39 -4.29 10.41 -2.28
CA PHE A 39 -5.62 10.26 -1.69
C PHE A 39 -6.33 11.61 -1.64
N PRO A 40 -7.58 11.68 -2.11
CA PRO A 40 -8.36 12.90 -2.01
C PRO A 40 -8.72 13.14 -0.55
N THR A 41 -8.68 14.40 -0.13
CA THR A 41 -8.88 14.76 1.29
C THR A 41 -10.28 14.39 1.79
N GLU A 42 -11.28 14.30 0.89
CA GLU A 42 -12.64 13.83 1.19
C GLU A 42 -12.73 12.34 1.57
N HIS A 43 -11.71 11.54 1.21
CA HIS A 43 -11.64 10.12 1.56
C HIS A 43 -10.67 9.86 2.71
N ILE A 44 -10.14 10.91 3.35
CA ILE A 44 -9.34 10.74 4.54
C ILE A 44 -10.28 10.49 5.72
N PRO A 45 -10.21 9.31 6.37
CA PRO A 45 -11.09 9.00 7.48
C PRO A 45 -10.76 9.89 8.68
N ALA A 46 -11.79 10.46 9.28
CA ALA A 46 -11.69 11.09 10.59
C ALA A 46 -11.67 9.96 11.64
N ALA A 47 -10.49 9.44 11.95
CA ALA A 47 -10.31 8.37 12.92
C ALA A 47 -9.55 8.85 14.16
N THR A 48 -9.93 8.30 15.31
CA THR A 48 -9.39 8.67 16.63
C THR A 48 -8.09 7.92 16.96
N THR A 49 -7.87 6.74 16.37
CA THR A 49 -6.68 5.91 16.59
C THR A 49 -5.98 5.60 15.27
N ALA A 50 -4.67 5.33 15.32
CA ALA A 50 -3.90 4.93 14.13
C ALA A 50 -4.48 3.66 13.47
N ALA A 51 -4.85 2.66 14.28
CA ALA A 51 -5.34 1.38 13.77
C ALA A 51 -6.65 1.57 12.97
N GLU A 52 -7.60 2.32 13.52
CA GLU A 52 -8.85 2.65 12.85
C GLU A 52 -8.61 3.47 11.58
N PHE A 53 -7.68 4.44 11.64
CA PHE A 53 -7.32 5.26 10.49
C PHE A 53 -6.81 4.42 9.32
N TRP A 54 -5.80 3.58 9.57
CA TRP A 54 -5.18 2.76 8.52
C TRP A 54 -6.08 1.62 8.05
N SER A 55 -6.93 1.07 8.92
CA SER A 55 -7.98 0.11 8.55
C SER A 55 -9.01 0.72 7.60
N ALA A 56 -9.49 1.94 7.89
CA ALA A 56 -10.40 2.65 7.01
C ALA A 56 -9.76 3.03 5.66
N VAL A 57 -8.47 3.40 5.65
CA VAL A 57 -7.69 3.58 4.41
C VAL A 57 -7.59 2.28 3.62
N ALA A 58 -7.30 1.15 4.28
CA ALA A 58 -7.26 -0.16 3.64
C ALA A 58 -8.59 -0.51 2.97
N GLY A 59 -9.72 -0.22 3.64
CA GLY A 59 -11.06 -0.37 3.06
C GLY A 59 -11.29 0.53 1.85
N ALA A 60 -10.81 1.77 1.87
CA ALA A 60 -10.92 2.68 0.72
C ALA A 60 -10.07 2.24 -0.48
N VAL A 61 -8.87 1.68 -0.23
CA VAL A 61 -8.03 1.06 -1.27
C VAL A 61 -8.72 -0.17 -1.85
N ALA A 62 -9.24 -1.06 -0.99
CA ALA A 62 -9.93 -2.28 -1.39
C ALA A 62 -11.17 -1.98 -2.25
N ALA A 63 -11.86 -0.88 -1.96
CA ALA A 63 -12.99 -0.39 -2.73
C ALA A 63 -12.59 0.19 -4.11
N GLY A 64 -11.30 0.20 -4.46
CA GLY A 64 -10.81 0.69 -5.75
C GLY A 64 -10.94 2.21 -5.92
N ARG A 65 -11.16 2.96 -4.84
CA ARG A 65 -11.30 4.43 -4.93
C ARG A 65 -10.02 5.14 -5.32
N VAL A 66 -8.88 4.47 -5.14
CA VAL A 66 -7.57 4.96 -5.54
C VAL A 66 -6.87 3.84 -6.31
N ALA A 67 -6.66 4.07 -7.60
CA ALA A 67 -5.84 3.18 -8.43
C ALA A 67 -4.43 3.06 -7.85
N ASP A 68 -3.94 1.83 -7.71
CA ASP A 68 -2.66 1.52 -7.06
C ASP A 68 -2.55 2.08 -5.62
N GLY A 69 -3.68 2.29 -4.93
CA GLY A 69 -3.72 2.99 -3.64
C GLY A 69 -2.76 2.40 -2.59
N ARG A 70 -2.69 1.06 -2.50
CA ARG A 70 -1.73 0.35 -1.64
C ARG A 70 -0.29 0.73 -1.99
N LEU A 71 0.10 0.57 -3.26
CA LEU A 71 1.47 0.86 -3.70
C LEU A 71 1.85 2.32 -3.49
N ARG A 72 0.94 3.26 -3.76
CA ARG A 72 1.19 4.69 -3.57
C ARG A 72 1.40 5.05 -2.09
N VAL A 73 0.58 4.49 -1.20
CA VAL A 73 0.73 4.69 0.25
C VAL A 73 2.06 4.14 0.73
N LEU A 74 2.41 2.92 0.32
CA LEU A 74 3.66 2.26 0.72
C LEU A 74 4.89 2.92 0.11
N ALA A 75 4.81 3.41 -1.13
CA ALA A 75 5.89 4.17 -1.76
C ALA A 75 6.12 5.50 -1.03
N ALA A 76 5.06 6.22 -0.66
CA ALA A 76 5.17 7.43 0.15
C ALA A 76 5.73 7.14 1.56
N ALA A 77 5.32 6.01 2.16
CA ALA A 77 5.82 5.55 3.46
C ALA A 77 7.30 5.19 3.39
N CYS A 78 7.71 4.41 2.38
CA CYS A 78 9.10 4.04 2.11
C CYS A 78 9.97 5.26 1.81
N ALA A 79 9.45 6.27 1.12
CA ALA A 79 10.18 7.52 0.88
C ALA A 79 10.47 8.30 2.18
N THR A 80 9.60 8.15 3.18
CA THR A 80 9.78 8.78 4.49
C THR A 80 10.62 7.91 5.45
N TYR A 81 10.42 6.59 5.41
CA TYR A 81 11.10 5.59 6.23
C TYR A 81 11.75 4.51 5.34
N PRO A 82 12.87 4.83 4.66
CA PRO A 82 13.51 3.91 3.71
C PRO A 82 14.17 2.69 4.37
N HIS A 83 14.40 2.75 5.69
CA HIS A 83 14.96 1.65 6.48
C HIS A 83 13.90 0.65 6.93
N ASN A 84 12.61 0.93 6.73
CA ASN A 84 11.55 0.00 7.12
C ASN A 84 11.45 -1.11 6.07
N GLU A 85 11.78 -2.33 6.48
CA GLU A 85 11.85 -3.49 5.59
C GLU A 85 10.48 -3.86 5.02
N VAL A 86 9.39 -3.65 5.77
CA VAL A 86 8.02 -3.95 5.33
C VAL A 86 7.64 -3.07 4.15
N PHE A 87 7.85 -1.75 4.26
CA PHE A 87 7.57 -0.83 3.14
C PHE A 87 8.46 -1.11 1.94
N ARG A 88 9.75 -1.40 2.18
CA ARG A 88 10.71 -1.68 1.11
C ARG A 88 10.38 -2.97 0.36
N ALA A 89 9.99 -4.02 1.09
CA ALA A 89 9.55 -5.28 0.50
C ALA A 89 8.27 -5.08 -0.31
N ALA A 90 7.30 -4.36 0.23
CA ALA A 90 6.01 -4.15 -0.43
C ALA A 90 6.08 -3.27 -1.68
N VAL A 91 6.99 -2.28 -1.72
CA VAL A 91 7.25 -1.48 -2.93
C VAL A 91 8.00 -2.30 -3.99
N ARG A 92 8.86 -3.23 -3.56
CA ARG A 92 9.61 -4.12 -4.48
C ARG A 92 8.71 -5.20 -5.08
N GLU A 93 7.71 -5.67 -4.34
CA GLU A 93 6.75 -6.68 -4.77
C GLU A 93 5.32 -6.12 -4.75
N PRO A 94 4.96 -5.28 -5.74
CA PRO A 94 3.65 -4.62 -5.78
C PRO A 94 2.47 -5.61 -5.91
N GLY A 95 2.70 -6.80 -6.46
CA GLY A 95 1.72 -7.89 -6.53
C GLY A 95 1.86 -8.82 -5.34
N GLY A 96 1.08 -8.60 -4.28
CA GLY A 96 1.01 -9.49 -3.12
C GLY A 96 0.42 -10.84 -3.51
N GLY A 97 1.27 -11.72 -4.05
CA GLY A 97 0.94 -13.08 -4.46
C GLY A 97 2.25 -13.83 -4.67
N GLY A 98 2.58 -14.70 -3.71
CA GLY A 98 3.79 -15.51 -3.78
C GLY A 98 3.91 -16.28 -5.10
N VAL A 99 5.15 -16.32 -5.59
CA VAL A 99 5.75 -17.11 -6.66
C VAL A 99 5.29 -16.82 -8.09
N ARG A 100 6.13 -16.10 -8.85
CA ARG A 100 6.81 -16.64 -10.05
C ARG A 100 8.20 -16.02 -10.20
N ARG A 101 9.21 -16.69 -9.62
CA ARG A 101 10.57 -16.65 -10.18
C ARG A 101 10.47 -17.20 -11.61
N VAL A 102 10.45 -16.33 -12.60
CA VAL A 102 11.11 -16.62 -13.86
C VAL A 102 12.37 -15.79 -13.86
N LEU A 103 13.42 -16.39 -13.32
CA LEU A 103 14.75 -16.22 -13.88
C LEU A 103 14.66 -16.70 -15.32
N VAL A 104 14.43 -15.81 -16.28
CA VAL A 104 14.96 -16.04 -17.62
C VAL A 104 16.38 -15.49 -17.62
N THR A 105 17.29 -16.33 -17.15
CA THR A 105 18.69 -16.28 -17.55
C THR A 105 18.73 -16.73 -19.00
N GLY A 106 19.15 -15.83 -19.90
CA GLY A 106 19.46 -16.10 -21.30
C GLY A 106 19.96 -14.82 -21.94
N ALA A 107 21.20 -14.43 -21.65
CA ALA A 107 22.35 -14.66 -22.54
C ALA A 107 22.41 -13.64 -23.71
N ALA A 108 23.28 -12.65 -23.55
CA ALA A 108 24.05 -12.05 -24.65
C ALA A 108 25.48 -12.63 -24.57
N PRO A 109 26.37 -12.49 -25.57
CA PRO A 109 26.21 -12.24 -27.01
C PRO A 109 26.96 -13.32 -27.85
N GLY A 110 26.87 -13.22 -29.19
CA GLY A 110 27.73 -13.95 -30.13
C GLY A 110 27.88 -13.16 -31.41
#